data_AF-A0A0B1YB52-F1
#
_entry.id   AF-A0A0B1YB52-F1
#
_cell.length_a   1.000
_cell.length_b   1.000
_cell.length_c   1.000
_cell.angle_alpha   90.00
_cell.angle_beta   90.00
_cell.angle_gamma   90.00
#
_symmetry.space_group_name_H-M   'P 1'
#
loop_
_entity.id
_entity.type
_entity.pdbx_description
1 polymer ?
#
loop_
_entity_poly.entity_id
_entity_poly.type
_entity_poly.pdbx_seq_one_letter_code
_entity_poly.pdbx_strand_id
1 'polypeptide(L)'
;MNISSDDLSDLRDALTLNTRAMSSFGGRLAVLYKFVDAALPQLSVAQRAEAAWSLRQGIEDVMSIADDIALPAEYHAALLEQTNVLLTALERKSVTSQ
;
A
#
# COMPACT_ATOMS: atom_id res chain seq x y z
N MET A 1 -13.25 -17.79 -33.90
CA MET A 1 -12.04 -17.04 -33.51
C MET A 1 -10.95 -18.08 -33.27
N ASN A 2 -9.92 -18.15 -34.10
CA ASN A 2 -8.82 -19.12 -33.92
C ASN A 2 -7.70 -18.39 -33.17
N ILE A 3 -7.45 -18.75 -31.90
CA ILE A 3 -6.37 -18.16 -31.11
C ILE A 3 -5.06 -18.78 -31.60
N SER A 4 -4.08 -17.94 -31.98
CA SER A 4 -2.80 -18.40 -32.50
C SER A 4 -1.90 -18.92 -31.36
N SER A 5 -0.92 -19.77 -31.69
CA SER A 5 0.09 -20.21 -30.72
C SER A 5 0.91 -19.04 -30.19
N ASP A 6 1.09 -17.99 -30.98
CA ASP A 6 1.85 -16.80 -30.61
C ASP A 6 1.06 -15.95 -29.61
N ASP A 7 -0.27 -15.84 -29.78
CA ASP A 7 -1.16 -15.14 -28.85
C ASP A 7 -1.12 -15.80 -27.45
N LEU A 8 -1.02 -17.13 -27.41
CA LEU A 8 -0.91 -17.90 -26.17
C LEU A 8 0.46 -17.72 -25.49
N SER A 9 1.55 -17.62 -26.27
CA SER A 9 2.87 -17.33 -25.69
C SER A 9 2.96 -15.92 -25.14
N ASP A 10 2.44 -14.93 -25.84
CA ASP A 10 2.44 -13.54 -25.40
C ASP A 10 1.61 -13.37 -24.11
N LEU A 11 0.45 -14.03 -24.04
CA LEU A 11 -0.37 -14.06 -22.83
C LEU A 11 0.38 -14.70 -21.65
N ARG A 12 1.05 -15.84 -21.87
CA ARG A 12 1.85 -16.51 -20.83
C ARG A 12 2.96 -15.60 -20.30
N ASP A 13 3.64 -14.90 -21.20
CA ASP A 13 4.76 -14.04 -20.85
C ASP A 13 4.27 -12.80 -20.09
N ALA A 14 3.15 -12.20 -20.50
CA ALA A 14 2.49 -11.12 -19.77
C ALA A 14 2.04 -11.55 -18.36
N LEU A 15 1.44 -12.74 -18.22
CA LEU A 15 1.05 -13.31 -16.93
C LEU A 15 2.26 -13.57 -16.02
N THR A 16 3.35 -14.08 -16.59
CA THR A 16 4.60 -14.33 -15.86
C THR A 16 5.21 -13.02 -15.36
N LEU A 17 5.24 -11.99 -16.22
CA LEU A 17 5.73 -10.67 -15.84
C LEU A 17 4.88 -10.06 -14.73
N ASN A 18 3.55 -10.11 -14.87
CA ASN A 18 2.63 -9.61 -13.84
C ASN A 18 2.82 -10.35 -12.51
N THR A 19 2.91 -11.69 -12.55
CA THR A 19 3.14 -12.50 -11.34
C THR A 19 4.43 -12.11 -10.63
N ARG A 20 5.52 -11.88 -11.38
CA ARG A 20 6.80 -11.42 -10.81
C ARG A 20 6.67 -10.03 -10.21
N ALA A 21 6.01 -9.11 -10.90
CA ALA A 21 5.78 -7.75 -10.42
C ALA A 21 4.95 -7.75 -9.13
N MET A 22 3.84 -8.48 -9.09
CA MET A 22 3.00 -8.64 -7.90
C MET A 22 3.74 -9.32 -6.75
N SER A 23 4.55 -10.33 -7.02
CA SER A 23 5.35 -11.02 -5.99
C SER A 23 6.36 -10.06 -5.35
N SER A 24 7.07 -9.28 -6.17
CA SER A 24 8.01 -8.26 -5.69
C SER A 24 7.31 -7.16 -4.90
N PHE A 25 6.16 -6.68 -5.40
CA PHE A 25 5.34 -5.69 -4.72
C PHE A 25 4.85 -6.19 -3.36
N GLY A 26 4.31 -7.41 -3.30
CA GLY A 26 3.88 -8.05 -2.06
C GLY A 26 5.02 -8.24 -1.06
N GLY A 27 6.22 -8.63 -1.53
CA GLY A 27 7.41 -8.73 -0.69
C GLY A 27 7.83 -7.39 -0.09
N ARG A 28 7.81 -6.31 -0.87
CA ARG A 28 8.10 -4.94 -0.39
C ARG A 28 7.07 -4.47 0.63
N LEU A 29 5.78 -4.70 0.37
CA LEU A 29 4.72 -4.39 1.33
C LEU A 29 4.91 -5.15 2.65
N ALA A 30 5.21 -6.45 2.59
CA ALA A 30 5.43 -7.25 3.80
C ALA A 30 6.55 -6.67 4.68
N VAL A 31 7.66 -6.22 4.07
CA VAL A 31 8.74 -5.54 4.80
C VAL A 31 8.27 -4.22 5.43
N LEU A 32 7.51 -3.41 4.69
CA LEU A 32 6.97 -2.14 5.21
C LEU A 32 6.03 -2.36 6.39
N TYR A 33 5.12 -3.33 6.34
CA TYR A 33 4.27 -3.66 7.49
C TYR A 33 5.10 -4.14 8.68
N LYS A 34 6.11 -4.99 8.46
CA LYS A 34 6.98 -5.44 9.55
C LYS A 34 7.79 -4.31 10.16
N PHE A 35 8.20 -3.34 9.35
CA PHE A 35 8.84 -2.12 9.84
C PHE A 35 7.87 -1.31 10.70
N VAL A 36 6.63 -1.10 10.24
CA VAL A 36 5.58 -0.39 11.01
C VAL A 36 5.31 -1.11 12.34
N ASP A 37 5.12 -2.43 12.32
CA ASP A 37 4.91 -3.25 13.53
C ASP A 37 6.06 -3.11 14.54
N ALA A 38 7.30 -3.02 14.05
CA ALA A 38 8.48 -2.88 14.89
C ALA A 38 8.72 -1.44 15.38
N ALA A 39 8.38 -0.44 14.56
CA ALA A 39 8.65 0.97 14.83
C ALA A 39 7.56 1.61 15.69
N LEU A 40 6.28 1.36 15.40
CA LEU A 40 5.16 2.00 16.11
C LEU A 40 5.25 1.87 17.63
N PRO A 41 5.55 0.69 18.23
CA PRO A 41 5.67 0.55 19.68
C PRO A 41 6.73 1.45 20.32
N GLN A 42 7.73 1.88 19.56
CA GLN A 42 8.83 2.72 20.05
C GLN A 42 8.50 4.22 20.01
N LEU A 43 7.43 4.61 19.32
CA LEU A 43 7.00 6.00 19.21
C LEU A 43 6.14 6.42 20.40
N SER A 44 6.44 7.61 20.94
CA SER A 44 5.57 8.28 21.91
C SER A 44 4.22 8.65 21.30
N VAL A 45 3.23 8.96 22.15
CA VAL A 45 1.90 9.41 21.70
C VAL A 45 1.98 10.65 20.81
N ALA A 46 2.84 11.62 21.16
CA ALA A 46 3.05 12.82 20.36
C ALA A 46 3.66 12.51 18.99
N GLN A 47 4.66 11.63 18.93
CA GLN A 47 5.28 11.22 17.66
C GLN A 47 4.32 10.41 16.77
N ARG A 48 3.43 9.60 17.36
CA ARG A 48 2.38 8.89 16.61
C ARG A 48 1.36 9.86 16.03
N ALA A 49 0.95 10.88 16.80
CA ALA A 49 0.03 11.90 16.30
C ALA A 49 0.65 12.70 15.14
N GLU A 50 1.92 13.07 15.26
CA GLU A 50 2.67 13.74 14.19
C GLU A 50 2.77 12.85 12.94
N ALA A 51 3.15 11.58 13.10
CA ALA A 51 3.22 10.63 11.99
C ALA A 51 1.85 10.43 11.31
N ALA A 52 0.75 10.43 12.07
CA ALA A 52 -0.59 10.34 11.50
C ALA A 52 -0.97 11.60 10.72
N TRP A 53 -0.55 12.78 11.17
CA TRP A 53 -0.73 14.01 10.41
C TRP A 53 0.11 14.00 9.13
N SER A 54 1.41 13.70 9.21
CA SER A 54 2.29 13.62 8.05
C SER A 54 1.83 12.57 7.03
N LEU A 55 1.30 11.42 7.48
CA LEU A 55 0.75 10.40 6.59
C LEU A 55 -0.45 10.93 5.80
N ARG A 56 -1.39 11.63 6.44
CA ARG A 56 -2.55 12.22 5.74
C ARG A 56 -2.11 13.19 4.66
N GLN A 57 -1.17 14.09 4.98
CA GLN A 57 -0.64 15.05 4.01
C GLN A 57 0.07 14.37 2.84
N GLY A 58 0.91 13.37 3.10
CA GLY A 58 1.57 12.63 2.02
C GLY A 58 0.60 11.87 1.12
N ILE A 59 -0.53 11.37 1.65
CA ILE A 59 -1.56 10.72 0.84
C ILE A 59 -2.36 11.75 0.04
N GLU A 60 -2.66 12.92 0.60
CA GLU A 60 -3.27 14.03 -0.13
C GLU A 60 -2.40 14.46 -1.31
N ASP A 61 -1.07 14.54 -1.13
CA ASP A 61 -0.12 14.83 -2.21
C ASP A 61 -0.15 13.75 -3.31
N VAL A 62 -0.19 12.47 -2.91
CA VAL A 62 -0.31 11.35 -3.87
C VAL A 62 -1.64 11.40 -4.62
N MET A 63 -2.74 11.72 -3.94
CA MET A 63 -4.06 11.86 -4.56
C MET A 63 -4.09 13.03 -5.54
N SER A 64 -3.48 14.16 -5.20
CA SER A 64 -3.36 15.32 -6.09
C SER A 64 -2.63 14.98 -7.39
N ILE A 65 -1.51 14.25 -7.30
CA ILE A 65 -0.78 13.77 -8.50
C ILE A 65 -1.60 12.73 -9.26
N ALA A 66 -2.33 11.87 -8.54
CA ALA A 66 -3.18 10.86 -9.14
C ALA A 66 -4.38 11.47 -9.87
N ASP A 67 -4.94 12.60 -9.45
CA ASP A 67 -6.06 13.24 -10.14
C ASP A 67 -5.69 13.72 -11.56
N ASP A 68 -4.40 13.99 -11.81
CA ASP A 68 -3.87 14.32 -13.13
C ASP A 68 -3.68 13.08 -14.05
N ILE A 69 -3.83 11.86 -13.50
CA ILE A 69 -3.64 10.59 -14.20
C ILE A 69 -4.92 9.75 -14.07
N ALA A 70 -5.50 9.26 -15.17
CA ALA A 70 -6.70 8.42 -15.09
C ALA A 70 -6.40 7.03 -14.49
N LEU A 71 -6.18 6.96 -13.17
CA LEU A 71 -5.91 5.72 -12.45
C LEU A 71 -7.21 4.94 -12.24
N PRO A 72 -7.13 3.60 -12.19
CA PRO A 72 -8.30 2.76 -11.94
C PRO A 72 -8.91 3.05 -10.56
N ALA A 73 -10.23 2.90 -10.43
CA ALA A 73 -10.94 3.07 -9.15
C ALA A 73 -10.39 2.14 -8.06
N GLU A 74 -9.92 0.95 -8.43
CA GLU A 74 -9.29 -0.03 -7.56
C GLU A 74 -8.01 0.49 -6.92
N TYR A 75 -7.25 1.33 -7.64
CA TYR A 75 -6.05 1.97 -7.10
C TYR A 75 -6.42 2.93 -5.96
N HIS A 76 -7.42 3.80 -6.19
CA HIS A 76 -7.89 4.75 -5.18
C HIS A 76 -8.47 4.02 -3.97
N ALA A 77 -9.26 2.96 -4.19
CA ALA A 77 -9.81 2.15 -3.11
C ALA A 77 -8.71 1.53 -2.25
N ALA A 78 -7.69 0.91 -2.87
CA ALA A 78 -6.57 0.32 -2.16
C ALA A 78 -5.73 1.36 -1.40
N LEU A 79 -5.52 2.55 -1.99
CA LEU A 79 -4.80 3.64 -1.35
C LEU A 79 -5.52 4.11 -0.07
N LEU A 80 -6.83 4.33 -0.16
CA LEU A 80 -7.64 4.78 0.98
C LEU A 80 -7.76 3.70 2.06
N GLU A 81 -8.02 2.45 1.67
CA GLU A 81 -8.06 1.31 2.60
C GLU A 81 -6.75 1.21 3.39
N GLN A 82 -5.63 1.25 2.69
CA GLN A 82 -4.33 1.08 3.33
C GLN A 82 -3.95 2.28 4.22
N THR A 83 -4.33 3.49 3.82
CA THR A 83 -4.16 4.69 4.64
C THR A 83 -4.93 4.55 5.95
N ASN A 84 -6.18 4.11 5.89
CA ASN A 84 -7.02 3.92 7.07
C ASN A 84 -6.48 2.85 8.03
N VAL A 85 -5.92 1.75 7.49
CA VAL A 85 -5.25 0.71 8.30
C VAL A 85 -4.10 1.31 9.11
N LEU A 86 -3.23 2.10 8.46
CA LEU A 86 -2.06 2.69 9.11
C LEU A 86 -2.44 3.79 10.11
N LEU A 87 -3.41 4.64 9.79
CA LEU A 87 -3.95 5.64 10.72
C LEU A 87 -4.54 4.98 11.96
N THR A 88 -5.30 3.91 11.79
CA THR A 88 -5.83 3.12 12.91
C THR A 88 -4.70 2.55 13.77
N ALA A 89 -3.61 2.07 13.17
CA ALA A 89 -2.47 1.55 13.92
C ALA A 89 -1.75 2.64 14.73
N LEU A 90 -1.64 3.85 14.18
CA LEU A 90 -1.07 5.02 14.86
C LEU A 90 -1.95 5.50 16.03
N GLU A 91 -3.27 5.44 15.87
CA GLU A 91 -4.26 5.92 16.84
C GLU A 91 -4.55 4.92 17.98
N ARG A 92 -4.31 3.62 17.77
CA ARG A 92 -4.43 2.60 18.82
C ARG A 92 -3.42 2.88 19.92
N LYS A 93 -3.91 3.46 21.02
CA LYS A 93 -3.20 3.55 22.31
C LYS A 93 -2.65 2.18 22.64
N SER A 94 -1.36 2.11 22.96
CA SER A 94 -0.81 1.01 23.75
C SER A 94 -1.74 0.80 24.94
N VAL A 95 -2.47 -0.31 24.93
CA VAL A 95 -3.17 -0.78 26.12
C VAL A 95 -2.08 -1.21 27.07
N THR A 96 -1.55 -0.26 27.85
CA THR A 96 -0.77 -0.55 29.04
C THR A 96 -1.73 -1.23 30.00
N SER A 97 -1.75 -2.57 29.97
CA SER A 97 -2.38 -3.34 31.02
C SER A 97 -1.55 -3.18 32.29
N GLN A 98 -2.24 -2.83 33.38
CA GLN A 98 -1.74 -2.68 34.75
C GLN A 98 -0.98 -3.90 35.26
#